data_AF-A0A7S0WSB6-F1
#
_entry.id   AF-A0A7S0WSB6-F1
#
_cell.length_a   1.000
_cell.length_b   1.000
_cell.length_c   1.000
_cell.angle_alpha   90.00
_cell.angle_beta   90.00
_cell.angle_gamma   90.00
#
_symmetry.space_group_name_H-M   'P 1'
#
loop_
_entity.id
_entity.type
_entity.pdbx_description
1 polymer ?
#
loop_
_entity_poly.entity_id
_entity_poly.type
_entity_poly.pdbx_seq_one_letter_code
_entity_poly.pdbx_strand_id
1 'polypeptide(L)'
;GSPIMPIVLGPSHKVVSLGEVDTRPGFHSENYIWPVGFKAVRTYTSMLPDKLDAKCLYTCEIVDNKGGVPEFRITAADMPEHPVAGVSATAAWGAVIRRV
;
A
#
# COMPACT_ATOMS: atom_id res chain seq x y z
N GLY A 1 -11.88 7.12 21.07
CA GLY A 1 -12.50 5.88 20.58
C GLY A 1 -11.69 5.39 19.41
N SER A 2 -11.41 4.09 19.33
CA SER A 2 -10.67 3.51 18.21
C SER A 2 -11.67 2.89 17.22
N PRO A 3 -11.53 3.14 15.91
CA PRO A 3 -12.38 2.53 14.91
C PRO A 3 -12.22 1.00 14.92
N ILE A 4 -13.31 0.30 14.61
CA ILE A 4 -13.29 -1.15 14.43
C ILE A 4 -12.75 -1.45 13.02
N MET A 5 -11.72 -2.27 12.96
CA MET A 5 -11.05 -2.65 11.71
C MET A 5 -11.50 -4.06 11.27
N PRO A 6 -11.47 -4.38 9.95
CA PRO A 6 -11.11 -3.50 8.84
C PRO A 6 -12.27 -2.58 8.40
N ILE A 7 -11.92 -1.39 7.92
CA ILE A 7 -12.89 -0.48 7.28
C ILE A 7 -13.05 -0.93 5.83
N VAL A 8 -14.23 -1.42 5.46
CA VAL A 8 -14.53 -1.85 4.10
C VAL A 8 -14.99 -0.65 3.28
N LEU A 9 -14.22 -0.29 2.25
CA LEU A 9 -14.50 0.86 1.38
C LEU A 9 -15.27 0.46 0.11
N GLY A 10 -15.33 -0.84 -0.19
CA GLY A 10 -16.04 -1.39 -1.33
C GLY A 10 -15.71 -2.86 -1.56
N PRO A 11 -16.15 -3.45 -2.69
CA PRO A 11 -15.98 -4.87 -2.97
C PRO A 11 -14.52 -5.33 -3.06
N SER A 12 -13.63 -4.43 -3.48
CA SER A 12 -12.22 -4.74 -3.77
C SER A 12 -11.23 -4.03 -2.87
N HIS A 13 -11.66 -3.18 -1.93
CA HIS A 13 -10.77 -2.33 -1.12
C HIS A 13 -11.21 -2.30 0.33
N LYS A 14 -10.25 -2.54 1.22
CA LYS A 14 -10.46 -2.39 2.67
C LYS A 14 -9.20 -1.85 3.34
N VAL A 15 -9.39 -1.03 4.36
CA VAL A 15 -8.32 -0.53 5.23
C VAL A 15 -8.21 -1.48 6.41
N VAL A 16 -7.01 -2.01 6.62
CA VAL A 16 -6.69 -2.96 7.69
C VAL A 16 -6.11 -2.24 8.91
N SER A 17 -5.32 -1.18 8.69
CA SER A 17 -4.76 -0.33 9.74
C SER A 17 -4.70 1.11 9.25
N LEU A 18 -5.05 2.05 10.12
CA LEU A 18 -4.89 3.49 9.84
C LEU A 18 -3.47 3.98 10.08
N GLY A 19 -2.64 3.22 10.78
CA GLY A 19 -1.29 3.63 11.17
C GLY A 19 -1.28 4.76 12.21
N GLU A 20 -0.13 5.39 12.35
CA GLU A 20 0.11 6.52 13.26
C GLU A 20 0.56 7.74 12.47
N VAL A 21 -0.07 8.90 12.74
CA VAL A 21 0.26 10.14 12.05
C VAL A 21 1.58 10.67 12.57
N ASP A 22 2.50 10.93 11.65
CA ASP A 22 3.80 11.52 11.96
C ASP A 22 3.84 13.00 11.57
N THR A 23 4.31 13.85 12.49
CA THR A 23 4.36 15.30 12.30
C THR A 23 5.59 15.78 11.52
N ARG A 24 6.58 14.91 11.25
CA ARG A 24 7.77 15.24 10.47
C ARG A 24 7.38 15.72 9.06
N PRO A 25 8.04 16.76 8.51
CA PRO A 25 7.67 17.34 7.21
C PRO A 25 7.68 16.36 6.02
N GLY A 26 8.38 15.23 6.12
CA GLY A 26 8.41 14.20 5.09
C GLY A 26 7.13 13.35 5.01
N PHE A 27 6.32 13.31 6.08
CA PHE A 27 5.17 12.41 6.22
C PHE A 27 3.82 13.08 5.95
N HIS A 28 3.82 14.32 5.47
CA HIS A 28 2.61 15.00 5.05
C HIS A 28 2.90 16.02 3.95
N SER A 29 1.82 16.47 3.33
CA SER A 29 1.74 17.58 2.41
C SER A 29 0.49 18.38 2.74
N GLU A 30 0.25 19.49 2.04
CA GLU A 30 -0.96 20.30 2.20
C GLU A 30 -2.26 19.49 2.06
N ASN A 31 -2.25 18.44 1.22
CA ASN A 31 -3.45 17.68 0.86
C ASN A 31 -3.49 16.24 1.44
N TYR A 32 -2.37 15.74 1.97
CA TYR A 32 -2.25 14.34 2.35
C TYR A 32 -1.39 14.16 3.59
N ILE A 33 -1.79 13.21 4.44
CA ILE A 33 -0.97 12.66 5.51
C ILE A 33 -0.60 11.21 5.15
N TRP A 34 0.58 10.77 5.54
CA TRP A 34 1.10 9.42 5.28
C TRP A 34 1.41 8.72 6.61
N PRO A 35 0.40 8.16 7.29
CA PRO A 35 0.59 7.54 8.59
C PRO A 35 1.52 6.32 8.50
N VAL A 36 2.49 6.24 9.40
CA VAL A 36 3.41 5.10 9.48
C VAL A 36 2.62 3.87 9.95
N GLY A 37 2.76 2.74 9.26
CA GLY A 37 2.01 1.53 9.55
C GLY A 37 0.56 1.54 9.02
N PHE A 38 0.20 2.53 8.20
CA PHE A 38 -1.03 2.45 7.41
C PHE A 38 -1.00 1.17 6.56
N LYS A 39 -2.10 0.43 6.55
CA LYS A 39 -2.25 -0.80 5.78
C LYS A 39 -3.62 -0.85 5.12
N ALA A 40 -3.63 -0.96 3.81
CA ALA A 40 -4.83 -1.23 3.02
C ALA A 40 -4.61 -2.48 2.18
N VAL A 41 -5.69 -3.17 1.83
CA VAL A 41 -5.63 -4.23 0.84
C VAL A 41 -6.58 -3.97 -0.30
N ARG A 42 -6.12 -4.31 -1.49
CA ARG A 42 -6.83 -4.14 -2.75
C ARG A 42 -6.77 -5.43 -3.55
N THR A 43 -7.89 -5.85 -4.13
CA THR A 43 -7.90 -6.92 -5.12
C THR A 43 -7.58 -6.36 -6.52
N TYR A 44 -6.60 -6.94 -7.21
CA TYR A 44 -6.22 -6.56 -8.56
C TYR A 44 -5.64 -7.75 -9.35
N THR A 45 -5.38 -7.59 -10.64
CA THR A 45 -4.77 -8.61 -11.50
C THR A 45 -3.41 -9.05 -10.97
N SER A 46 -3.08 -10.34 -11.05
CA SER A 46 -1.78 -10.87 -10.64
C SER A 46 -0.63 -10.27 -11.47
N MET A 47 0.52 -10.07 -10.84
CA MET A 47 1.78 -9.70 -11.51
C MET A 47 2.57 -10.93 -11.99
N LEU A 48 2.07 -12.15 -11.76
CA LEU A 48 2.74 -13.37 -12.21
C LEU A 48 2.49 -13.58 -13.71
N PRO A 49 3.55 -13.77 -14.54
CA PRO A 49 3.40 -13.94 -15.99
C PRO A 49 2.50 -15.11 -16.40
N ASP A 50 2.44 -16.17 -15.58
CA ASP A 50 1.62 -17.36 -15.79
C ASP A 50 0.17 -17.22 -15.28
N LYS A 51 -0.19 -16.08 -14.65
CA LYS A 51 -1.49 -15.89 -13.99
C LYS A 51 -2.14 -14.53 -14.27
N LEU A 52 -1.88 -13.91 -15.42
CA LEU A 52 -2.45 -12.60 -15.79
C LEU A 52 -4.00 -12.59 -15.84
N ASP A 53 -4.65 -13.74 -15.98
CA ASP A 53 -6.11 -13.85 -15.92
C ASP A 53 -6.67 -13.94 -14.48
N ALA A 54 -5.80 -14.17 -13.50
CA ALA A 54 -6.17 -14.32 -12.10
C ALA A 54 -6.09 -12.98 -11.35
N LYS A 55 -6.90 -12.86 -10.30
CA LYS A 55 -6.83 -11.74 -9.35
C LYS A 55 -6.18 -12.21 -8.05
N CYS A 56 -5.35 -11.35 -7.47
CA CYS A 56 -4.77 -11.56 -6.15
C CYS A 56 -4.99 -10.33 -5.26
N LEU A 57 -4.67 -10.49 -3.97
CA LEU A 57 -4.73 -9.41 -2.99
C LEU A 57 -3.37 -8.70 -2.94
N TYR A 58 -3.41 -7.38 -3.05
CA TYR A 58 -2.28 -6.49 -2.87
C TYR A 58 -2.41 -5.82 -1.51
N THR A 59 -1.38 -5.97 -0.68
CA THR A 59 -1.25 -5.27 0.59
C THR A 59 -0.42 -4.02 0.37
N CYS A 60 -1.03 -2.85 0.53
CA CYS A 60 -0.38 -1.55 0.46
C CYS A 60 -0.06 -1.07 1.87
N GLU A 61 1.20 -0.72 2.11
CA GLU A 61 1.72 -0.29 3.40
C GLU A 61 2.52 1.01 3.27
N ILE A 62 2.46 1.85 4.29
CA ILE A 62 3.36 2.99 4.44
C ILE A 62 4.35 2.64 5.55
N VAL A 63 5.64 2.61 5.22
CA VAL A 63 6.71 2.30 6.16
C VAL A 63 7.65 3.49 6.30
N ASP A 64 8.16 3.72 7.52
CA ASP A 64 9.21 4.71 7.75
C ASP A 64 10.55 4.08 7.36
N ASN A 65 11.08 4.47 6.20
CA ASN A 65 12.46 4.16 5.86
C ASN A 65 13.34 5.17 6.56
N LYS A 66 14.41 4.72 7.24
CA LYS A 66 15.24 5.46 8.23
C LYS A 66 15.80 6.84 7.80
N GLY A 67 15.49 7.32 6.60
CA GLY A 67 15.75 8.66 6.09
C GLY A 67 14.67 9.71 6.37
N GLY A 68 13.64 9.40 7.17
CA GLY A 68 12.63 10.39 7.58
C GLY A 68 11.62 10.75 6.48
N VAL A 69 11.42 9.84 5.54
CA VAL A 69 10.42 9.93 4.47
C VAL A 69 9.64 8.62 4.38
N PRO A 70 8.34 8.66 4.02
CA PRO A 70 7.54 7.46 3.85
C PRO A 70 7.98 6.67 2.62
N GLU A 71 8.04 5.36 2.77
CA GLU A 71 8.16 4.42 1.67
C GLU A 71 6.81 3.71 1.47
N PHE A 72 6.31 3.78 0.24
CA PHE A 72 5.06 3.14 -0.15
C PHE A 72 5.37 1.75 -0.66
N ARG A 73 5.04 0.74 0.13
CA ARG A 73 5.31 -0.66 -0.17
C ARG A 73 4.03 -1.37 -0.57
N ILE A 74 4.11 -2.18 -1.62
CA ILE A 74 2.99 -2.98 -2.13
C ILE A 74 3.47 -4.43 -2.25
N THR A 75 2.79 -5.33 -1.57
CA THR A 75 3.09 -6.76 -1.60
C THR A 75 1.89 -7.52 -2.16
N ALA A 76 2.10 -8.26 -3.24
CA ALA A 76 1.07 -9.15 -3.78
C ALA A 76 1.08 -10.47 -3.01
N ALA A 77 -0.11 -11.00 -2.69
CA ALA A 77 -0.26 -12.19 -1.87
C ALA A 77 0.29 -13.46 -2.56
N ASP A 78 0.39 -13.46 -3.88
CA ASP A 78 0.97 -14.52 -4.70
C ASP A 78 2.49 -14.35 -4.95
N MET A 79 3.05 -13.18 -4.60
CA MET A 79 4.49 -12.90 -4.65
C MET A 79 4.97 -12.14 -3.39
N PRO A 80 4.88 -12.76 -2.19
CA PRO A 80 5.20 -12.09 -0.93
C PRO A 80 6.67 -11.67 -0.82
N GLU A 81 7.59 -12.42 -1.44
CA GLU A 81 9.04 -12.17 -1.41
C GLU A 81 9.50 -11.06 -2.35
N HIS A 82 8.59 -10.52 -3.19
CA HIS A 82 8.91 -9.51 -4.20
C HIS A 82 8.07 -8.23 -4.04
N PRO A 83 8.14 -7.56 -2.88
CA PRO A 83 7.44 -6.31 -2.67
C PRO A 83 7.92 -5.24 -3.64
N VAL A 84 6.99 -4.39 -4.07
CA VAL A 84 7.26 -3.20 -4.87
C VAL A 84 7.28 -2.00 -3.94
N ALA A 85 8.35 -1.23 -3.96
CA ALA A 85 8.48 0.00 -3.16
C ALA A 85 8.59 1.23 -4.07
N GLY A 86 8.12 2.38 -3.57
CA GLY A 86 8.27 3.67 -4.24
C GLY A 86 8.22 4.85 -3.27
N VAL A 87 8.73 5.99 -3.72
CA VAL A 87 8.72 7.26 -2.96
C VAL A 87 7.34 7.93 -2.89
N SER A 88 6.37 7.42 -3.66
CA SER A 88 4.98 7.87 -3.66
C SER A 88 4.04 6.70 -3.98
N ALA A 89 2.78 6.82 -3.58
CA ALA A 89 1.75 5.83 -3.91
C ALA A 89 1.65 5.59 -5.43
N THR A 90 1.74 6.66 -6.23
CA THR A 90 1.71 6.59 -7.70
C THR A 90 2.93 5.85 -8.25
N ALA A 91 4.13 6.10 -7.71
CA ALA A 91 5.35 5.43 -8.16
C ALA A 91 5.30 3.91 -7.87
N ALA A 92 4.86 3.54 -6.66
CA ALA A 92 4.71 2.14 -6.27
C ALA A 92 3.64 1.43 -7.10
N TRP A 93 2.47 2.04 -7.29
CA TRP A 93 1.40 1.44 -8.09
C TRP A 93 1.75 1.38 -9.58
N GLY A 94 2.43 2.39 -10.12
CA GLY A 94 2.93 2.38 -11.49
C GLY A 94 3.92 1.23 -11.76
N ALA A 95 4.73 0.86 -10.76
CA ALA A 95 5.60 -0.30 -10.86
C ALA A 95 4.84 -1.64 -10.84
N VAL A 96 3.70 -1.72 -10.16
CA VAL A 96 2.77 -2.87 -10.27
C VAL A 96 2.17 -2.95 -11.66
N ILE A 97 1.64 -1.85 -12.19
CA ILE A 97 1.03 -1.82 -13.54
C ILE A 97 2.03 -2.26 -14.62
N ARG A 98 3.30 -1.87 -14.52
CA ARG A 98 4.32 -2.28 -15.50
C ARG A 98 4.66 -3.78 -15.50
N ARG A 99 4.23 -4.52 -14.48
CA ARG A 99 4.47 -5.96 -14.33
C ARG A 99 3.25 -6.81 -14.73
N VAL A 100 2.11 -6.18 -14.98
CA VAL A 100 0.88 -6.79 -15.51
C VAL A 100 0.83 -6.56 -17.02
#